data_AF-A0A7S1UTC0-F1
#
_entry.id   AF-A0A7S1UTC0-F1
#
_cell.length_a   1.000
_cell.length_b   1.000
_cell.length_c   1.000
_cell.angle_alpha   90.00
_cell.angle_beta   90.00
_cell.angle_gamma   90.00
#
_symmetry.space_group_name_H-M   'P 1'
#
loop_
_entity.id
_entity.type
_entity.pdbx_description
1 polymer ?
#
loop_
_entity_poly.entity_id
_entity_poly.type
_entity_poly.pdbx_seq_one_letter_code
_entity_poly.pdbx_strand_id
1 'polypeptide(L)'
;KAEKASMLLRIPGRNDELCFMHDRFHQCFYEMVKEGAEKQLMYLRLGRRIRSLMQDNNSDESSLQFLAADLLNMGKALMDDQTEMMLLVELDQTVAELAVEKSSYSAS
;
A
#
# COMPACT_ATOMS: atom_id res chain seq x y z
N LYS A 1 -4.89 40.67 -12.16
CA LYS A 1 -3.80 39.76 -12.58
C LYS A 1 -3.61 38.73 -11.48
N ALA A 2 -3.37 37.46 -11.85
CA ALA A 2 -3.53 36.22 -11.08
C ALA A 2 -5.00 35.71 -11.04
N GLU A 3 -5.53 35.16 -12.13
CA GLU A 3 -5.34 33.77 -12.63
C GLU A 3 -6.16 32.75 -11.83
N LYS A 4 -7.27 32.25 -12.37
CA LYS A 4 -7.30 31.05 -13.24
C LYS A 4 -6.79 29.75 -12.60
N ALA A 5 -6.69 29.66 -11.27
CA ALA A 5 -6.34 28.40 -10.59
C ALA A 5 -7.50 27.73 -9.82
N SER A 6 -8.75 28.21 -9.91
CA SER A 6 -9.89 27.56 -9.24
C SER A 6 -10.68 26.60 -10.14
N MET A 7 -10.12 26.23 -11.30
CA MET A 7 -10.76 25.36 -12.29
C MET A 7 -10.03 24.01 -12.36
N LEU A 8 -9.66 23.47 -11.20
CA LEU A 8 -9.44 22.03 -11.10
C LEU A 8 -10.83 21.40 -11.09
N LEU A 9 -11.14 20.74 -12.22
CA LEU A 9 -12.29 19.90 -12.45
C LEU A 9 -12.61 19.06 -11.21
N ARG A 10 -13.60 19.50 -10.42
CA ARG A 10 -14.28 18.63 -9.47
C ARG A 10 -15.13 17.67 -10.28
N ILE A 11 -14.59 16.49 -10.54
CA ILE A 11 -15.40 15.35 -10.97
C ILE A 11 -16.08 14.84 -9.69
N PRO A 12 -17.40 14.97 -9.54
CA PRO A 12 -18.08 14.54 -8.33
C PRO A 12 -18.01 13.01 -8.24
N GLY A 13 -17.31 12.49 -7.24
CA GLY A 13 -17.22 11.05 -6.98
C GLY A 13 -15.80 10.51 -6.77
N ARG A 14 -14.74 11.30 -7.04
CA ARG A 14 -13.38 10.95 -6.59
C ARG A 14 -12.94 11.87 -5.47
N ASN A 15 -12.44 11.27 -4.40
CA ASN A 15 -11.71 11.94 -3.33
C ASN A 15 -10.32 12.41 -3.83
N ASP A 16 -10.28 13.20 -4.91
CA ASP A 16 -9.06 13.60 -5.60
C ASP A 16 -8.11 14.42 -4.68
N GLU A 17 -8.65 15.13 -3.69
CA GLU A 17 -7.86 15.83 -2.66
C GLU A 17 -7.11 14.85 -1.73
N LEU A 18 -7.73 13.71 -1.36
CA LEU A 18 -7.06 12.68 -0.56
C LEU A 18 -6.01 11.94 -1.38
N CYS A 19 -6.28 11.63 -2.65
CA CYS A 19 -5.30 11.05 -3.57
C CYS A 19 -4.07 11.95 -3.74
N PHE A 20 -4.28 13.26 -3.94
CA PHE A 20 -3.18 14.21 -4.10
C PHE A 20 -2.33 14.38 -2.83
N MET A 21 -2.97 14.41 -1.65
CA MET A 21 -2.24 14.43 -0.38
C MET A 21 -1.45 13.14 -0.18
N HIS A 22 -2.05 11.99 -0.45
CA HIS A 22 -1.41 10.68 -0.40
C HIS A 22 -0.14 10.65 -1.28
N ASP A 23 -0.23 11.08 -2.53
CA ASP A 23 0.90 11.07 -3.46
C ASP A 23 2.04 12.01 -3.02
N ARG A 24 1.70 13.17 -2.44
CA ARG A 24 2.69 14.07 -1.84
C ARG A 24 3.36 13.48 -0.60
N PHE A 25 2.62 12.77 0.25
CA PHE A 25 3.20 12.07 1.39
C PHE A 25 4.19 10.99 0.94
N HIS A 26 3.86 10.23 -0.10
CA HIS A 26 4.79 9.27 -0.72
C HIS A 26 6.02 9.95 -1.32
N GLN A 27 5.86 11.07 -2.05
CA GLN A 27 7.00 11.81 -2.59
C GLN A 27 7.94 12.32 -1.49
N CYS A 28 7.42 13.00 -0.47
CA CYS A 28 8.22 13.48 0.65
C CYS A 28 8.91 12.34 1.40
N PHE A 29 8.22 11.20 1.55
CA PHE A 29 8.77 10.00 2.16
C PHE A 29 9.93 9.42 1.36
N TYR A 30 9.79 9.31 0.04
CA TYR A 30 10.85 8.82 -0.84
C TYR A 30 12.03 9.78 -0.95
N GLU A 31 11.81 11.08 -0.79
CA GLU A 31 12.89 12.07 -0.72
C GLU A 31 13.66 12.04 0.61
N MET A 32 13.01 11.63 1.71
CA MET A 32 13.63 11.58 3.04
C MET A 32 14.44 10.32 3.30
N VAL A 33 14.09 9.20 2.67
CA VAL A 33 14.66 7.89 3.01
C VAL A 33 15.71 7.51 1.97
N LYS A 34 16.95 7.32 2.44
CA LYS A 34 18.04 6.92 1.57
C LYS A 34 17.77 5.52 1.00
N GLU A 35 18.10 5.33 -0.28
CA GLU A 35 17.98 4.04 -0.96
C GLU A 35 18.79 2.94 -0.24
N GLY A 36 18.38 1.69 -0.44
CA GLY A 36 19.05 0.52 0.15
C GLY A 36 18.38 0.01 1.43
N ALA A 37 19.19 -0.47 2.38
CA ALA A 37 18.71 -1.19 3.56
C ALA A 37 17.77 -0.37 4.45
N GLU A 38 17.96 0.96 4.55
CA GLU A 38 17.09 1.84 5.34
C GLU A 38 15.66 1.88 4.77
N LYS A 39 15.54 1.96 3.44
CA LYS A 39 14.26 1.93 2.73
C LYS A 39 13.57 0.58 2.85
N GLN A 40 14.31 -0.52 2.70
CA GLN A 40 13.79 -1.88 2.90
C GLN A 40 13.29 -2.10 4.33
N LEU A 41 14.04 -1.63 5.34
CA LEU A 41 13.66 -1.75 6.75
C LEU A 41 12.37 -1.01 7.03
N MET A 42 12.20 0.15 6.40
CA MET A 42 11.00 0.95 6.55
C MET A 42 9.78 0.30 5.87
N TYR A 43 9.92 -0.23 4.66
CA TYR A 43 8.86 -1.02 4.03
C TYR A 43 8.43 -2.19 4.92
N LEU A 44 9.40 -2.91 5.48
CA LEU A 44 9.14 -3.99 6.43
C LEU A 44 8.38 -3.50 7.67
N ARG A 45 8.79 -2.37 8.27
CA ARG A 45 8.09 -1.76 9.43
C ARG A 45 6.66 -1.36 9.11
N LEU A 46 6.43 -0.73 7.95
CA LEU A 46 5.10 -0.31 7.52
C LEU A 46 4.20 -1.50 7.20
N GLY A 47 4.70 -2.49 6.46
CA GLY A 47 3.97 -3.72 6.15
C GLY A 47 3.54 -4.46 7.42
N ARG A 48 4.44 -4.63 8.39
CA ARG A 48 4.13 -5.21 9.71
C ARG A 48 3.06 -4.42 10.45
N ARG A 49 3.15 -3.08 10.43
CA ARG A 49 2.18 -2.22 11.11
C ARG A 49 0.79 -2.32 10.49
N ILE A 50 0.68 -2.29 9.16
CA ILE A 50 -0.60 -2.42 8.46
C ILE A 50 -1.21 -3.79 8.76
N ARG A 51 -0.42 -4.86 8.69
CA ARG A 51 -0.89 -6.21 9.01
C ARG A 51 -1.42 -6.32 10.45
N SER A 52 -0.71 -5.73 11.42
CA SER A 52 -1.18 -5.67 12.81
C SER A 52 -2.50 -4.89 12.94
N LEU A 53 -2.63 -3.75 12.25
CA LEU A 53 -3.89 -2.98 12.26
C LEU A 53 -5.05 -3.75 11.64
N MET A 54 -4.80 -4.56 10.61
CA MET A 54 -5.84 -5.41 10.02
C MET A 54 -6.30 -6.48 10.99
N GLN A 55 -5.36 -7.13 11.70
CA GLN A 55 -5.68 -8.12 12.73
C GLN A 55 -6.47 -7.51 13.89
N ASP A 56 -6.04 -6.34 14.39
CA ASP A 56 -6.70 -5.67 15.51
C ASP A 56 -8.14 -5.24 15.18
N ASN A 57 -8.39 -4.86 13.92
CA ASN A 57 -9.69 -4.37 13.48
C ASN A 57 -10.57 -5.45 12.79
N ASN A 58 -10.10 -6.70 12.69
CA ASN A 58 -10.71 -7.75 11.87
C ASN A 58 -11.10 -7.22 10.46
N SER A 59 -10.20 -6.46 9.85
CA SER A 59 -10.44 -5.81 8.56
C SER A 59 -9.91 -6.67 7.42
N ASP A 60 -10.83 -7.13 6.58
CA ASP A 60 -10.54 -7.82 5.32
C ASP A 60 -10.55 -6.86 4.12
N GLU A 61 -10.22 -5.58 4.34
CA GLU A 61 -10.18 -4.61 3.27
C GLU A 61 -9.07 -4.96 2.27
N SER A 62 -9.45 -5.35 1.05
CA SER A 62 -8.45 -5.88 0.09
C SER A 62 -7.36 -4.85 -0.24
N SER A 63 -7.68 -3.55 -0.25
CA SER A 63 -6.70 -2.47 -0.47
C SER A 63 -5.54 -2.55 0.54
N LEU A 64 -5.85 -2.82 1.81
CA LEU A 64 -4.87 -2.99 2.88
C LEU A 64 -4.10 -4.29 2.74
N GLN A 65 -4.75 -5.37 2.28
CA GLN A 65 -4.08 -6.65 2.00
C GLN A 65 -3.05 -6.51 0.87
N PHE A 66 -3.42 -5.87 -0.25
CA PHE A 66 -2.51 -5.56 -1.35
C PHE A 66 -1.33 -4.69 -0.87
N LEU A 67 -1.62 -3.63 -0.12
CA LEU A 67 -0.60 -2.71 0.39
C LEU A 67 0.36 -3.41 1.38
N ALA A 68 -0.18 -4.23 2.29
CA ALA A 68 0.64 -4.97 3.23
C ALA A 68 1.55 -5.97 2.53
N ALA A 69 1.02 -6.74 1.56
CA ALA A 69 1.80 -7.69 0.77
C ALA A 69 2.94 -7.03 0.01
N ASP A 70 2.66 -5.91 -0.66
CA ASP A 70 3.66 -5.16 -1.43
C ASP A 70 4.80 -4.63 -0.54
N LEU A 71 4.46 -3.97 0.57
CA LEU A 71 5.43 -3.44 1.52
C LEU A 71 6.28 -4.54 2.17
N LEU A 72 5.67 -5.66 2.56
CA LEU A 72 6.39 -6.78 3.14
C LEU A 72 7.33 -7.42 2.11
N ASN A 73 6.91 -7.55 0.85
CA ASN A 73 7.75 -8.05 -0.24
C ASN A 73 8.93 -7.12 -0.53
N MET A 74 8.74 -5.79 -0.51
CA MET A 74 9.84 -4.83 -0.65
C MET A 74 10.83 -4.88 0.51
N GLY A 75 10.37 -5.29 1.70
CA GLY A 75 11.19 -5.46 2.91
C GLY A 75 11.75 -6.86 3.14
N LYS A 76 11.38 -7.87 2.32
CA LYS A 76 11.62 -9.30 2.62
C LYS A 76 13.09 -9.69 2.75
N ALA A 77 14.00 -8.94 2.11
CA ALA A 77 15.44 -9.19 2.22
C ALA A 77 15.98 -9.01 3.65
N LEU A 78 15.20 -8.37 4.53
CA LEU A 78 15.52 -8.15 5.95
C LEU A 78 14.61 -8.97 6.89
N MET A 79 13.87 -9.95 6.37
CA MET A 79 13.09 -10.89 7.19
C MET A 79 13.97 -12.08 7.58
N ASP A 80 14.26 -12.20 8.88
CA ASP A 80 15.08 -13.29 9.43
C ASP A 80 14.24 -14.41 10.07
N ASP A 81 12.93 -14.18 10.29
CA ASP A 81 12.02 -15.16 10.90
C ASP A 81 11.30 -15.99 9.82
N GLN A 82 11.49 -17.31 9.86
CA GLN A 82 10.84 -18.25 8.96
C GLN A 82 9.31 -18.22 9.10
N THR A 83 8.80 -17.98 10.31
CA THR A 83 7.35 -17.91 10.55
C THR A 83 6.77 -16.70 9.83
N GLU A 84 7.41 -15.53 9.96
CA GLU A 84 7.04 -14.33 9.22
C GLU A 84 7.06 -14.54 7.70
N MET A 85 8.08 -15.22 7.17
CA MET A 85 8.14 -15.52 5.74
C MET A 85 6.99 -16.41 5.25
N MET A 86 6.61 -17.42 6.04
CA MET A 86 5.44 -18.26 5.71
C MET A 86 4.14 -17.44 5.72
N LEU A 87 3.99 -16.54 6.69
CA LEU A 87 2.84 -15.65 6.77
C LEU A 87 2.77 -14.67 5.59
N LEU A 88 3.91 -14.22 5.07
CA LEU A 88 3.96 -13.44 3.82
C LEU A 88 3.51 -14.27 2.62
N VAL A 89 3.94 -15.53 2.51
CA VAL A 89 3.50 -16.42 1.41
C VAL A 89 1.98 -16.63 1.43
N GLU A 90 1.39 -16.86 2.61
CA GLU A 90 -0.06 -16.99 2.77
C GLU A 90 -0.80 -15.70 2.38
N LEU A 91 -0.25 -14.54 2.76
CA LEU A 91 -0.79 -13.25 2.38
C LEU A 91 -0.70 -13.03 0.86
N ASP A 92 0.43 -13.36 0.25
CA ASP A 92 0.63 -13.26 -1.20
C ASP A 92 -0.35 -14.15 -1.97
N GLN A 93 -0.62 -15.36 -1.47
CA GLN A 93 -1.64 -16.24 -2.04
C GLN A 93 -3.04 -15.60 -1.95
N THR A 94 -3.41 -15.09 -0.78
CA THR A 94 -4.71 -14.41 -0.56
C THR A 94 -4.88 -13.24 -1.53
N VAL A 95 -3.84 -12.42 -1.67
CA VAL A 95 -3.84 -11.25 -2.54
C VAL A 95 -3.91 -11.65 -4.03
N ALA A 96 -3.27 -12.75 -4.43
CA ALA A 96 -3.37 -13.29 -5.78
C ALA A 96 -4.80 -13.76 -6.11
N GLU A 97 -5.45 -14.48 -5.18
CA GLU A 97 -6.85 -14.92 -5.33
C GLU A 97 -7.78 -13.71 -5.49
N LEU A 98 -7.63 -12.70 -4.63
CA LEU A 98 -8.40 -11.44 -4.73
C LEU A 98 -8.15 -10.68 -6.04
N ALA A 99 -6.93 -10.71 -6.56
CA ALA A 99 -6.61 -10.08 -7.84
C ALA A 99 -7.36 -10.77 -8.99
N VAL A 100 -7.48 -12.11 -8.95
CA VAL A 100 -8.27 -12.88 -9.93
C VAL A 100 -9.76 -12.54 -9.82
N GLU A 101 -10.31 -12.49 -8.61
CA GLU A 101 -11.73 -12.13 -8.39
C GLU A 101 -12.04 -10.71 -8.86
N LYS A 102 -11.17 -9.74 -8.55
CA LYS A 102 -11.38 -8.34 -8.94
C LYS A 102 -11.15 -8.10 -10.44
N SER A 103 -10.23 -8.83 -11.05
CA SER A 103 -9.99 -8.73 -12.51
C SER A 103 -11.10 -9.40 -13.32
N SER A 104 -11.63 -10.53 -12.87
CA SER A 104 -12.75 -11.21 -13.53
C SER A 104 -14.05 -10.40 -13.53
N TYR A 105 -14.28 -9.53 -12.52
CA TYR A 105 -15.44 -8.64 -12.48
C TYR A 105 -15.36 -7.43 -13.45
N SER A 106 -14.18 -7.15 -14.02
CA SER A 106 -13.98 -6.02 -14.95
C SER A 106 -14.24 -6.34 -16.43
N ALA A 107 -14.63 -7.58 -16.74
CA ALA A 107 -14.89 -8.06 -18.09
C ALA A 107 -16.39 -8.32 -18.40
N SER A 108 -17.32 -7.78 -17.59
CA SER A 108 -18.77 -7.91 -17.79
C SER A 108 -19.46 -6.56 -17.98
#